data_AF-A0A1W9MDC5-F1
#
_entry.id   AF-A0A1W9MDC5-F1
#
_cell.length_a   1.000
_cell.length_b   1.000
_cell.length_c   1.000
_cell.angle_alpha   90.00
_cell.angle_beta   90.00
_cell.angle_gamma   90.00
#
_symmetry.space_group_name_H-M   'P 1'
#
loop_
_entity.id
_entity.type
_entity.pdbx_description
1 polymer ?
#
loop_
_entity_poly.entity_id
_entity_poly.type
_entity_poly.pdbx_seq_one_letter_code
_entity_poly.pdbx_strand_id
1 'polypeptide(L)'
;MKRITLFSAAVFVLFVPPLAGADALIIDHNDTDITGLTAAEIQEAKDTLHIAYGHTSHGSQITTGMSGLVGFANSGGKGLSLPTDTFQYNNGGTGGALDLHDYAMGGDVGYYPQWVDNTRAYLGAADPLTGMGTNNSDVNVIMWSWCGQVSGITEQGLIDTYLTPMAQLEAEYFNVTFVYMTGHLDGSGTAGNLNQRNQQIRDYVLANDKVLFDFADIESYDPNGLVNYMALMANDNNDYDSDGNGSLDKNWARDWQNSHVEGVDWYNVESAHSQALNANLKAYAAWNMFVELADDNGNNAVPEPSSLVLLGTGLVGLLGRRLRRSREILPYN
;
A
#
# COMPACT_ATOMS: atom_id res chain seq x y z
N MET A 1 -52.43 -56.42 -7.30
CA MET A 1 -51.42 -55.55 -7.93
C MET A 1 -51.29 -54.28 -7.07
N LYS A 2 -50.20 -54.14 -6.30
CA LYS A 2 -49.94 -52.94 -5.49
C LYS A 2 -49.20 -51.92 -6.37
N ARG A 3 -49.75 -50.71 -6.54
CA ARG A 3 -49.09 -49.59 -7.24
C ARG A 3 -48.11 -48.94 -6.26
N ILE A 4 -46.83 -48.90 -6.64
CA ILE A 4 -45.77 -48.17 -5.95
C ILE A 4 -45.62 -46.85 -6.67
N THR A 5 -45.90 -45.74 -5.98
CA THR A 5 -45.69 -44.38 -6.50
C THR A 5 -44.29 -43.93 -6.09
N LEU A 6 -43.39 -43.77 -7.06
CA LEU A 6 -42.07 -43.15 -6.84
C LEU A 6 -42.21 -41.63 -6.82
N PHE A 7 -41.86 -41.00 -5.70
CA PHE A 7 -41.60 -39.56 -5.64
C PHE A 7 -40.14 -39.31 -6.05
N SER A 8 -39.93 -38.60 -7.15
CA SER A 8 -38.61 -38.06 -7.48
C SER A 8 -38.40 -36.77 -6.67
N ALA A 9 -37.45 -36.79 -5.74
CA ALA A 9 -36.97 -35.59 -5.07
C ALA A 9 -36.01 -34.85 -6.01
N ALA A 10 -36.41 -33.68 -6.50
CA ALA A 10 -35.51 -32.79 -7.22
C ALA A 10 -34.57 -32.12 -6.22
N VAL A 11 -33.28 -32.46 -6.28
CA VAL A 11 -32.22 -31.77 -5.53
C VAL A 11 -31.92 -30.47 -6.27
N PHE A 12 -32.31 -29.34 -5.68
CA PHE A 12 -31.84 -28.02 -6.13
C PHE A 12 -30.44 -27.79 -5.58
N VAL A 13 -29.43 -27.91 -6.44
CA VAL A 13 -28.09 -27.40 -6.14
C VAL A 13 -28.13 -25.89 -6.32
N LEU A 14 -28.14 -25.14 -5.22
CA LEU A 14 -27.93 -23.71 -5.22
C LEU A 14 -26.48 -23.44 -5.65
N PHE A 15 -26.30 -22.98 -6.88
CA PHE A 15 -25.03 -22.44 -7.34
C PHE A 15 -24.90 -21.04 -6.74
N VAL A 16 -24.18 -20.92 -5.63
CA VAL A 16 -23.75 -19.61 -5.12
C VAL A 16 -22.61 -19.18 -6.03
N PRO A 17 -22.76 -18.15 -6.87
CA PRO A 17 -21.62 -17.61 -7.61
C PRO A 17 -20.58 -17.12 -6.60
N PRO A 18 -19.28 -17.33 -6.82
CA PRO A 18 -18.27 -16.66 -6.01
C PRO A 18 -18.55 -15.16 -6.10
N LEU A 19 -18.57 -14.48 -4.94
CA LEU A 19 -18.44 -13.03 -4.94
C LEU A 19 -17.18 -12.71 -5.73
N ALA A 20 -17.28 -11.79 -6.69
CA ALA A 20 -16.09 -11.20 -7.28
C ALA A 20 -15.33 -10.50 -6.15
N GLY A 21 -14.28 -11.15 -5.63
CA GLY A 21 -13.32 -10.48 -4.78
C GLY A 21 -12.61 -9.40 -5.61
N ALA A 22 -12.36 -8.25 -5.00
CA ALA A 22 -11.37 -7.32 -5.56
C ALA A 22 -10.03 -8.06 -5.59
N ASP A 23 -9.26 -7.98 -6.67
CA ASP A 23 -7.90 -8.55 -6.67
C ASP A 23 -7.02 -7.75 -5.67
N ALA A 24 -6.01 -8.37 -5.05
CA ALA A 24 -5.04 -7.65 -4.21
C ALA A 24 -4.51 -6.36 -4.87
N LEU A 25 -4.39 -5.26 -4.12
CA LEU A 25 -3.76 -4.02 -4.57
C LEU A 25 -2.31 -4.01 -4.09
N ILE A 26 -1.37 -4.18 -5.01
CA ILE A 26 0.06 -4.17 -4.73
C ILE A 26 0.64 -2.88 -5.29
N ILE A 27 1.34 -2.13 -4.45
CA ILE A 27 2.05 -0.91 -4.80
C ILE A 27 3.54 -1.17 -4.66
N ASP A 28 4.24 -1.23 -5.78
CA ASP A 28 5.63 -1.67 -5.85
C ASP A 28 6.49 -0.74 -6.73
N HIS A 29 7.68 -1.17 -7.17
CA HIS A 29 8.54 -0.34 -8.03
C HIS A 29 7.87 0.13 -9.33
N ASN A 30 6.87 -0.61 -9.84
CA ASN A 30 6.10 -0.26 -11.03
C ASN A 30 5.13 0.91 -10.81
N ASP A 31 4.85 1.26 -9.55
CA ASP A 31 3.95 2.32 -9.15
C ASP A 31 4.68 3.60 -8.73
N THR A 32 5.97 3.70 -9.07
CA THR A 32 6.80 4.88 -8.75
C THR A 32 6.71 6.00 -9.78
N ASP A 33 5.93 5.83 -10.86
CA ASP A 33 5.68 6.90 -11.83
C ASP A 33 4.53 7.81 -11.37
N ILE A 34 4.90 9.00 -10.88
CA ILE A 34 3.96 10.05 -10.48
C ILE A 34 3.40 10.87 -11.65
N THR A 35 4.04 10.80 -12.83
CA THR A 35 3.72 11.69 -13.97
C THR A 35 2.38 11.35 -14.64
N GLY A 36 1.89 10.13 -14.42
CA GLY A 36 0.59 9.68 -14.90
C GLY A 36 -0.60 10.16 -14.07
N LEU A 37 -0.39 10.77 -12.89
CA LEU A 37 -1.48 11.24 -12.04
C LEU A 37 -2.03 12.59 -12.51
N THR A 38 -3.35 12.67 -12.56
CA THR A 38 -4.09 13.89 -12.88
C THR A 38 -4.47 14.66 -11.60
N ALA A 39 -4.68 15.97 -11.74
CA ALA A 39 -5.16 16.79 -10.62
C ALA A 39 -6.53 16.33 -10.07
N ALA A 40 -7.37 15.71 -10.90
CA ALA A 40 -8.67 15.19 -10.49
C ALA A 40 -8.54 13.93 -9.63
N GLU A 41 -7.74 12.95 -10.07
CA GLU A 41 -7.44 11.74 -9.29
C GLU A 41 -6.82 12.09 -7.93
N ILE A 42 -5.89 13.05 -7.90
CA ILE A 42 -5.26 13.51 -6.65
C ILE A 42 -6.28 14.22 -5.75
N GLN A 43 -7.18 15.03 -6.32
CA GLN A 43 -8.23 15.70 -5.54
C GLN A 43 -9.23 14.69 -4.96
N GLU A 44 -9.60 13.66 -5.73
CA GLU A 44 -10.47 12.58 -5.25
C GLU A 44 -9.86 11.84 -4.06
N ALA A 45 -8.54 11.57 -4.10
CA ALA A 45 -7.83 11.02 -2.95
C ALA A 45 -7.87 11.93 -1.72
N LYS A 46 -7.69 13.24 -1.90
CA LYS A 46 -7.78 14.22 -0.82
C LYS A 46 -9.18 14.33 -0.22
N ASP A 47 -10.21 14.22 -1.05
CA ASP A 47 -11.61 14.35 -0.63
C ASP A 47 -12.13 13.06 0.05
N THR A 48 -11.50 11.92 -0.22
CA THR A 48 -11.98 10.59 0.20
C THR A 48 -11.21 10.02 1.39
N LEU A 49 -9.90 10.24 1.47
CA LEU A 49 -9.05 9.51 2.40
C LEU A 49 -8.75 10.31 3.66
N HIS A 50 -8.86 9.61 4.80
CA HIS A 50 -8.45 10.06 6.13
C HIS A 50 -7.52 8.98 6.69
N ILE A 51 -6.22 9.29 6.69
CA ILE A 51 -5.17 8.30 6.87
C ILE A 51 -4.50 8.50 8.23
N ALA A 52 -4.37 7.43 9.00
CA ALA A 52 -3.53 7.41 10.19
C ALA A 52 -2.31 6.51 9.96
N TYR A 53 -1.12 7.06 10.20
CA TYR A 53 0.15 6.40 9.90
C TYR A 53 1.04 6.29 11.14
N GLY A 54 1.39 5.06 11.51
CA GLY A 54 2.30 4.76 12.62
C GLY A 54 3.65 4.24 12.11
N HIS A 55 4.75 4.89 12.51
CA HIS A 55 6.09 4.48 12.11
C HIS A 55 7.20 5.07 12.99
N THR A 56 8.41 4.55 12.78
CA THR A 56 9.66 5.14 13.26
C THR A 56 10.54 5.56 12.07
N SER A 57 11.87 5.37 12.13
CA SER A 57 12.81 5.96 11.18
C SER A 57 12.63 5.50 9.73
N HIS A 58 12.47 4.21 9.45
CA HIS A 58 12.36 3.76 8.04
C HIS A 58 11.06 4.24 7.40
N GLY A 59 9.94 4.22 8.14
CA GLY A 59 8.67 4.72 7.62
C GLY A 59 8.66 6.23 7.33
N SER A 60 9.47 7.03 8.05
CA SER A 60 9.51 8.49 7.82
C SER A 60 10.05 8.86 6.43
N GLN A 61 10.67 7.91 5.71
CA GLN A 61 11.06 8.09 4.32
C GLN A 61 9.86 8.44 3.42
N ILE A 62 8.68 7.86 3.67
CA ILE A 62 7.46 8.14 2.89
C ILE A 62 7.06 9.60 3.06
N THR A 63 6.83 10.04 4.29
CA THR A 63 6.34 11.40 4.59
C THR A 63 7.41 12.47 4.34
N THR A 64 8.69 12.16 4.53
CA THR A 64 9.80 13.05 4.17
C THR A 64 9.90 13.24 2.65
N GLY A 65 9.78 12.16 1.88
CA GLY A 65 9.69 12.25 0.42
C GLY A 65 8.46 13.05 0.00
N MET A 66 7.28 12.75 0.53
CA MET A 66 6.04 13.48 0.22
C MET A 66 6.15 14.98 0.53
N SER A 67 6.83 15.35 1.61
CA SER A 67 7.08 16.76 1.96
C SER A 67 7.95 17.46 0.90
N GLY A 68 9.02 16.81 0.44
CA GLY A 68 9.85 17.35 -0.64
C GLY A 68 9.15 17.40 -2.00
N LEU A 69 8.26 16.45 -2.27
CA LEU A 69 7.48 16.36 -3.51
C LEU A 69 6.67 17.63 -3.79
N VAL A 70 6.13 18.28 -2.75
CA VAL A 70 5.36 19.52 -2.90
C VAL A 70 6.18 20.60 -3.62
N GLY A 71 7.38 20.90 -3.12
CA GLY A 71 8.26 21.91 -3.71
C GLY A 71 8.79 21.50 -5.09
N PHE A 72 9.10 20.21 -5.26
CA PHE A 72 9.56 19.65 -6.52
C PHE A 72 8.51 19.77 -7.63
N ALA A 73 7.26 19.36 -7.37
CA ALA A 73 6.16 19.47 -8.32
C ALA A 73 5.79 20.92 -8.60
N ASN A 74 5.75 21.79 -7.58
CA ASN A 74 5.52 23.23 -7.76
C ASN A 74 6.56 23.89 -8.67
N SER A 75 7.78 23.35 -8.72
CA SER A 75 8.87 23.83 -9.57
C SER A 75 8.91 23.18 -10.95
N GLY A 76 7.95 22.31 -11.28
CA GLY A 76 7.88 21.61 -12.57
C GLY A 76 8.76 20.36 -12.67
N GLY A 77 9.20 19.80 -11.54
CA GLY A 77 9.95 18.54 -11.48
C GLY A 77 9.25 17.42 -12.26
N LYS A 78 10.01 16.56 -12.93
CA LYS A 78 9.55 15.55 -13.89
C LYS A 78 8.65 16.09 -15.02
N GLY A 79 8.69 17.40 -15.28
CA GLY A 79 7.81 18.05 -16.25
C GLY A 79 6.35 18.14 -15.78
N LEU A 80 6.09 17.96 -14.48
CA LEU A 80 4.75 18.07 -13.92
C LEU A 80 4.20 19.48 -14.12
N SER A 81 2.95 19.54 -14.58
CA SER A 81 2.21 20.79 -14.78
C SER A 81 0.87 20.71 -14.05
N LEU A 82 0.95 20.55 -12.73
CA LEU A 82 -0.19 20.44 -11.82
C LEU A 82 -0.40 21.77 -11.05
N PRO A 83 -1.59 22.01 -10.49
CA PRO A 83 -1.80 23.14 -9.59
C PRO A 83 -0.77 23.20 -8.45
N THR A 84 -0.53 24.41 -7.95
CA THR A 84 0.36 24.60 -6.79
C THR A 84 -0.19 23.85 -5.58
N ASP A 85 0.71 23.20 -4.84
CA ASP A 85 0.41 22.44 -3.62
C ASP A 85 -0.50 21.22 -3.85
N THR A 86 -0.55 20.71 -5.09
CA THR A 86 -1.32 19.50 -5.44
C THR A 86 -0.98 18.30 -4.57
N PHE A 87 0.28 18.11 -4.17
CA PHE A 87 0.72 17.00 -3.31
C PHE A 87 0.83 17.37 -1.82
N GLN A 88 0.22 18.47 -1.38
CA GLN A 88 0.24 18.83 0.03
C GLN A 88 -0.58 17.84 0.87
N TYR A 89 -0.08 17.53 2.06
CA TYR A 89 -0.76 16.75 3.09
C TYR A 89 -0.61 17.43 4.46
N ASN A 90 -1.55 17.19 5.37
CA ASN A 90 -1.45 17.50 6.78
C ASN A 90 -2.50 16.72 7.58
N ASN A 91 -2.37 16.69 8.90
CA ASN A 91 -3.42 16.16 9.76
C ASN A 91 -4.66 17.08 9.71
N GLY A 92 -5.79 16.52 9.29
CA GLY A 92 -7.08 17.17 9.15
C GLY A 92 -7.39 17.73 7.76
N GLY A 93 -6.54 17.47 6.74
CA GLY A 93 -6.79 17.86 5.35
C GLY A 93 -6.96 19.37 5.13
N THR A 94 -6.47 20.19 6.05
CA THR A 94 -6.73 21.63 6.07
C THR A 94 -6.14 22.30 4.84
N GLY A 95 -6.86 23.27 4.26
CA GLY A 95 -6.43 23.96 3.05
C GLY A 95 -6.57 23.13 1.75
N GLY A 96 -7.29 21.99 1.78
CA GLY A 96 -7.42 21.10 0.62
C GLY A 96 -6.21 20.17 0.44
N ALA A 97 -5.54 19.86 1.53
CA ALA A 97 -4.46 18.89 1.58
C ALA A 97 -5.01 17.47 1.78
N LEU A 98 -4.21 16.45 1.49
CA LEU A 98 -4.54 15.08 1.89
C LEU A 98 -4.55 14.99 3.42
N ASP A 99 -5.60 14.38 3.98
CA ASP A 99 -5.65 14.12 5.41
C ASP A 99 -4.80 12.90 5.77
N LEU A 100 -3.59 13.18 6.24
CA LEU A 100 -2.64 12.18 6.72
C LEU A 100 -2.12 12.62 8.08
N HIS A 101 -2.49 11.87 9.11
CA HIS A 101 -2.00 12.01 10.46
C HIS A 101 -0.69 11.23 10.63
N ASP A 102 0.41 11.93 10.35
CA ASP A 102 1.77 11.44 10.53
C ASP A 102 2.08 11.24 12.03
N TYR A 103 2.72 10.14 12.39
CA TYR A 103 2.91 9.71 13.79
C TYR A 103 1.60 9.61 14.60
N ALA A 104 0.49 9.26 13.95
CA ALA A 104 -0.82 9.08 14.61
C ALA A 104 -0.77 8.10 15.79
N MET A 105 0.09 7.08 15.69
CA MET A 105 0.29 6.06 16.70
C MET A 105 1.78 5.89 16.97
N GLY A 106 2.14 5.74 18.25
CA GLY A 106 3.55 5.64 18.65
C GLY A 106 4.19 4.30 18.30
N GLY A 107 5.45 4.34 17.87
CA GLY A 107 6.25 3.14 17.56
C GLY A 107 6.12 2.70 16.09
N ASP A 108 6.48 1.45 15.83
CA ASP A 108 6.36 0.79 14.53
C ASP A 108 5.70 -0.58 14.70
N VAL A 109 5.32 -1.21 13.60
CA VAL A 109 4.52 -2.46 13.61
C VAL A 109 5.28 -3.67 14.15
N GLY A 110 6.59 -3.54 14.38
CA GLY A 110 7.41 -4.59 14.97
C GLY A 110 7.23 -4.78 16.47
N TYR A 111 6.55 -3.86 17.15
CA TYR A 111 6.34 -3.91 18.60
C TYR A 111 4.98 -4.50 18.95
N TYR A 112 4.86 -5.83 18.94
CA TYR A 112 3.64 -6.53 19.38
C TYR A 112 3.66 -6.80 20.91
N PRO A 113 2.55 -6.61 21.65
CA PRO A 113 1.21 -6.21 21.19
C PRO A 113 1.00 -4.69 21.06
N GLN A 114 2.01 -3.87 21.35
CA GLN A 114 1.88 -2.41 21.45
C GLN A 114 1.29 -1.74 20.20
N TRP A 115 1.70 -2.11 18.99
CA TRP A 115 1.15 -1.51 17.77
C TRP A 115 -0.35 -1.78 17.60
N VAL A 116 -0.81 -2.96 18.01
CA VAL A 116 -2.24 -3.34 18.00
C VAL A 116 -3.00 -2.53 19.04
N ASP A 117 -2.47 -2.45 20.26
CA ASP A 117 -3.07 -1.69 21.35
C ASP A 117 -3.16 -0.20 21.01
N ASN A 118 -2.12 0.35 20.38
CA ASN A 118 -2.09 1.73 19.91
C ASN A 118 -3.12 1.97 18.79
N THR A 119 -3.28 1.03 17.87
CA THR A 119 -4.30 1.11 16.81
C THR A 119 -5.71 1.14 17.40
N ARG A 120 -6.01 0.22 18.32
CA ARG A 120 -7.31 0.19 19.02
C ARG A 120 -7.54 1.42 19.89
N ALA A 121 -6.50 1.95 20.54
CA ALA A 121 -6.60 3.18 21.31
C ALA A 121 -6.91 4.40 20.41
N TYR A 122 -6.27 4.45 19.23
CA TYR A 122 -6.47 5.51 18.24
C TYR A 122 -7.89 5.47 17.66
N LEU A 123 -8.35 4.30 17.20
CA LEU A 123 -9.69 4.12 16.62
C LEU A 123 -10.80 4.04 17.68
N GLY A 124 -10.48 3.74 18.93
CA GLY A 124 -11.49 3.47 19.96
C GLY A 124 -12.23 2.14 19.73
N ALA A 125 -13.42 1.98 20.31
CA ALA A 125 -14.23 0.79 20.07
C ALA A 125 -14.67 0.75 18.59
N ALA A 126 -14.82 -0.44 18.02
CA ALA A 126 -15.45 -0.58 16.72
C ALA A 126 -16.97 -0.36 16.85
N ASP A 127 -17.54 0.49 16.01
CA ASP A 127 -18.98 0.63 15.86
C ASP A 127 -19.52 -0.61 15.10
N PRO A 128 -20.43 -1.41 15.70
CA PRO A 128 -20.91 -2.64 15.08
C PRO A 128 -21.81 -2.42 13.86
N LEU A 129 -22.29 -1.20 13.63
CA LEU A 129 -23.12 -0.84 12.48
C LEU A 129 -22.26 -0.32 11.32
N THR A 130 -21.29 0.54 11.60
CA THR A 130 -20.48 1.18 10.56
C THR A 130 -19.15 0.51 10.34
N GLY A 131 -18.65 -0.31 11.26
CA GLY A 131 -17.31 -0.92 11.16
C GLY A 131 -16.18 0.09 11.29
N MET A 132 -16.48 1.32 11.72
CA MET A 132 -15.51 2.40 11.95
C MET A 132 -15.14 2.47 13.43
N GLY A 133 -14.03 3.15 13.73
CA GLY A 133 -13.68 3.50 15.11
C GLY A 133 -14.63 4.53 15.71
N THR A 134 -14.91 4.44 17.02
CA THR A 134 -15.66 5.48 17.74
C THR A 134 -14.83 6.74 18.03
N ASN A 135 -13.51 6.62 17.98
CA ASN A 135 -12.56 7.74 18.01
C ASN A 135 -11.96 7.91 16.60
N ASN A 136 -11.74 9.16 16.17
CA ASN A 136 -11.26 9.45 14.81
C ASN A 136 -12.11 8.70 13.75
N SER A 137 -13.44 8.83 13.88
CA SER A 137 -14.43 8.00 13.15
C SER A 137 -14.48 8.27 11.64
N ASP A 138 -13.77 9.29 11.19
CA ASP A 138 -13.50 9.64 9.80
C ASP A 138 -12.34 8.84 9.20
N VAL A 139 -11.39 8.38 10.02
CA VAL A 139 -10.21 7.62 9.56
C VAL A 139 -10.62 6.30 8.92
N ASN A 140 -10.37 6.20 7.62
CA ASN A 140 -10.74 5.05 6.78
C ASN A 140 -9.53 4.30 6.22
N VAL A 141 -8.30 4.75 6.48
CA VAL A 141 -7.07 4.03 6.14
C VAL A 141 -6.12 4.01 7.33
N ILE A 142 -5.62 2.82 7.67
CA ILE A 142 -4.55 2.61 8.66
C ILE A 142 -3.33 2.09 7.95
N MET A 143 -2.22 2.80 8.13
CA MET A 143 -0.90 2.40 7.67
C MET A 143 0.02 2.21 8.87
N TRP A 144 0.86 1.18 8.78
CA TRP A 144 2.00 1.03 9.65
C TRP A 144 3.24 0.65 8.86
N SER A 145 4.40 1.11 9.31
CA SER A 145 5.69 0.65 8.79
C SER A 145 6.44 -0.19 9.79
N TRP A 146 7.38 -0.97 9.26
CA TRP A 146 8.44 -1.62 10.01
C TRP A 146 9.65 -0.68 10.18
N CYS A 147 10.47 -0.97 11.19
CA CYS A 147 11.88 -0.58 11.22
C CYS A 147 12.71 -1.85 10.91
N GLY A 148 13.57 -2.31 11.82
CA GLY A 148 14.44 -3.50 11.61
C GLY A 148 13.90 -4.84 12.14
N GLN A 149 12.70 -4.89 12.72
CA GLN A 149 12.23 -6.06 13.47
C GLN A 149 11.97 -7.28 12.57
N VAL A 150 11.56 -7.07 11.31
CA VAL A 150 11.32 -8.16 10.34
C VAL A 150 12.59 -8.95 10.04
N SER A 151 13.77 -8.33 10.12
CA SER A 151 15.04 -8.99 9.76
C SER A 151 15.30 -10.25 10.60
N GLY A 152 14.88 -10.24 11.87
CA GLY A 152 15.10 -11.34 12.82
C GLY A 152 13.87 -12.19 13.14
N ILE A 153 12.69 -11.85 12.61
CA ILE A 153 11.46 -12.56 12.98
C ILE A 153 11.37 -13.92 12.29
N THR A 154 10.87 -14.94 13.01
CA THR A 154 10.61 -16.25 12.44
C THR A 154 9.33 -16.24 11.61
N GLU A 155 9.13 -17.27 10.79
CA GLU A 155 7.89 -17.46 10.03
C GLU A 155 6.63 -17.44 10.89
N GLN A 156 6.64 -18.21 11.98
CA GLN A 156 5.52 -18.25 12.91
C GLN A 156 5.40 -16.94 13.69
N GLY A 157 6.52 -16.31 14.04
CA GLY A 157 6.51 -15.00 14.68
C GLY A 157 5.78 -13.96 13.83
N LEU A 158 6.08 -13.90 12.52
CA LEU A 158 5.41 -12.96 11.61
C LEU A 158 3.90 -13.22 11.51
N ILE A 159 3.49 -14.50 11.54
CA ILE A 159 2.07 -14.87 11.57
C ILE A 159 1.41 -14.39 12.86
N ASP A 160 2.03 -14.68 14.00
CA ASP A 160 1.43 -14.45 15.32
C ASP A 160 1.40 -12.98 15.70
N THR A 161 2.39 -12.19 15.27
CA THR A 161 2.56 -10.79 15.72
C THR A 161 2.20 -9.75 14.68
N TYR A 162 2.01 -10.13 13.41
CA TYR A 162 1.66 -9.21 12.33
C TYR A 162 0.47 -9.67 11.49
N LEU A 163 0.56 -10.80 10.79
CA LEU A 163 -0.50 -11.19 9.84
C LEU A 163 -1.83 -11.51 10.54
N THR A 164 -1.79 -12.26 11.65
CA THR A 164 -2.99 -12.60 12.42
C THR A 164 -3.61 -11.36 13.08
N PRO A 165 -2.86 -10.48 13.78
CA PRO A 165 -3.44 -9.27 14.34
C PRO A 165 -3.94 -8.28 13.29
N MET A 166 -3.29 -8.14 12.13
CA MET A 166 -3.82 -7.34 11.01
C MET A 166 -5.20 -7.85 10.58
N ALA A 167 -5.34 -9.15 10.35
CA ALA A 167 -6.64 -9.75 9.98
C ALA A 167 -7.71 -9.59 11.06
N GLN A 168 -7.32 -9.59 12.34
CA GLN A 168 -8.23 -9.32 13.45
C GLN A 168 -8.71 -7.87 13.43
N LEU A 169 -7.81 -6.91 13.23
CA LEU A 169 -8.17 -5.49 13.13
C LEU A 169 -9.08 -5.22 11.93
N GLU A 170 -8.80 -5.82 10.77
CA GLU A 170 -9.68 -5.73 9.60
C GLU A 170 -11.08 -6.31 9.87
N ALA A 171 -11.17 -7.42 10.61
CA ALA A 171 -12.47 -8.00 10.98
C ALA A 171 -13.22 -7.15 12.02
N GLU A 172 -12.50 -6.49 12.92
CA GLU A 172 -13.05 -5.59 13.94
C GLU A 172 -13.55 -4.28 13.32
N TYR A 173 -12.73 -3.66 12.45
CA TYR A 173 -13.00 -2.37 11.80
C TYR A 173 -13.24 -2.57 10.30
N PHE A 174 -14.34 -3.26 9.96
CA PHE A 174 -14.59 -3.78 8.61
C PHE A 174 -14.80 -2.73 7.50
N ASN A 175 -14.90 -1.45 7.82
CA ASN A 175 -14.93 -0.34 6.85
C ASN A 175 -13.65 0.53 6.88
N VAL A 176 -12.60 0.08 7.59
CA VAL A 176 -11.27 0.70 7.57
C VAL A 176 -10.33 -0.18 6.74
N THR A 177 -9.64 0.42 5.77
CA THR A 177 -8.61 -0.28 4.99
C THR A 177 -7.30 -0.34 5.78
N PHE A 178 -6.78 -1.55 6.02
CA PHE A 178 -5.46 -1.75 6.63
C PHE A 178 -4.44 -2.06 5.54
N VAL A 179 -3.45 -1.19 5.39
CA VAL A 179 -2.37 -1.35 4.41
C VAL A 179 -1.27 -2.23 5.02
N TYR A 180 -1.02 -3.38 4.40
CA TYR A 180 0.13 -4.21 4.71
C TYR A 180 1.41 -3.57 4.15
N MET A 181 2.55 -3.87 4.75
CA MET A 181 3.85 -3.33 4.31
C MET A 181 4.95 -4.36 4.49
N THR A 182 5.85 -4.48 3.51
CA THR A 182 7.11 -5.21 3.66
C THR A 182 8.12 -4.43 4.52
N GLY A 183 9.16 -5.09 5.02
CA GLY A 183 10.30 -4.42 5.67
C GLY A 183 11.17 -3.64 4.68
N HIS A 184 12.36 -3.24 5.12
CA HIS A 184 13.41 -2.70 4.24
C HIS A 184 14.28 -3.84 3.65
N LEU A 185 15.38 -3.50 2.97
CA LEU A 185 16.47 -4.41 2.62
C LEU A 185 17.57 -4.38 3.67
N ASP A 186 18.25 -5.51 3.92
CA ASP A 186 19.32 -5.60 4.93
C ASP A 186 20.63 -6.19 4.36
N GLY A 187 20.72 -6.34 3.04
CA GLY A 187 21.89 -6.91 2.37
C GLY A 187 22.04 -8.43 2.52
N SER A 188 21.05 -9.13 3.07
CA SER A 188 21.11 -10.60 3.20
C SER A 188 20.72 -11.36 1.93
N GLY A 189 20.26 -10.66 0.89
CA GLY A 189 19.93 -11.21 -0.42
C GLY A 189 18.72 -12.15 -0.42
N THR A 190 18.53 -12.89 -1.52
CA THR A 190 17.33 -13.72 -1.74
C THR A 190 17.12 -14.82 -0.71
N ALA A 191 18.22 -15.41 -0.22
CA ALA A 191 18.22 -16.46 0.80
C ALA A 191 18.12 -15.91 2.24
N GLY A 192 18.21 -14.59 2.40
CA GLY A 192 18.13 -13.91 3.69
C GLY A 192 16.77 -14.03 4.36
N ASN A 193 16.76 -14.04 5.69
CA ASN A 193 15.51 -14.17 6.46
C ASN A 193 14.54 -13.02 6.16
N LEU A 194 15.03 -11.78 6.08
CA LEU A 194 14.20 -10.61 5.78
C LEU A 194 13.48 -10.76 4.44
N ASN A 195 14.20 -11.13 3.38
CA ASN A 195 13.59 -11.33 2.06
C ASN A 195 12.52 -12.45 2.10
N GLN A 196 12.77 -13.54 2.82
CA GLN A 196 11.78 -14.61 2.99
C GLN A 196 10.54 -14.15 3.77
N ARG A 197 10.70 -13.31 4.81
CA ARG A 197 9.58 -12.73 5.56
C ARG A 197 8.80 -11.71 4.72
N ASN A 198 9.48 -10.89 3.92
CA ASN A 198 8.83 -10.00 2.95
C ASN A 198 8.03 -10.81 1.93
N GLN A 199 8.58 -11.92 1.41
CA GLN A 199 7.84 -12.81 0.53
C GLN A 199 6.61 -13.42 1.22
N GLN A 200 6.72 -13.81 2.49
CA GLN A 200 5.57 -14.29 3.26
C GLN A 200 4.45 -13.24 3.38
N ILE A 201 4.78 -11.96 3.52
CA ILE A 201 3.79 -10.87 3.53
C ILE A 201 3.13 -10.74 2.15
N ARG A 202 3.93 -10.73 1.07
CA ARG A 202 3.43 -10.67 -0.32
C ARG A 202 2.48 -11.81 -0.63
N ASP A 203 2.88 -13.04 -0.29
CA ASP A 203 2.08 -14.24 -0.52
C ASP A 203 0.76 -14.18 0.26
N TYR A 204 0.80 -13.70 1.51
CA TYR A 204 -0.40 -13.52 2.32
C TYR A 204 -1.35 -12.49 1.69
N VAL A 205 -0.83 -11.34 1.26
CA VAL A 205 -1.63 -10.28 0.63
C VAL A 205 -2.29 -10.78 -0.64
N LEU A 206 -1.53 -11.43 -1.53
CA LEU A 206 -2.04 -11.98 -2.78
C LEU A 206 -3.10 -13.06 -2.55
N ALA A 207 -2.93 -13.90 -1.53
CA ALA A 207 -3.87 -14.97 -1.22
C ALA A 207 -5.16 -14.50 -0.55
N ASN A 208 -5.18 -13.28 0.01
CA ASN A 208 -6.30 -12.74 0.79
C ASN A 208 -6.81 -11.40 0.25
N ASP A 209 -6.43 -11.03 -0.98
CA ASP A 209 -6.91 -9.83 -1.67
C ASP A 209 -6.72 -8.54 -0.87
N LYS A 210 -5.52 -8.36 -0.29
CA LYS A 210 -5.19 -7.22 0.58
C LYS A 210 -4.52 -6.08 -0.17
N VAL A 211 -4.35 -4.95 0.52
CA VAL A 211 -3.55 -3.81 0.07
C VAL A 211 -2.13 -3.95 0.61
N LEU A 212 -1.12 -3.84 -0.24
CA LEU A 212 0.29 -3.86 0.12
C LEU A 212 1.02 -2.62 -0.42
N PHE A 213 1.73 -1.94 0.46
CA PHE A 213 2.82 -1.04 0.10
C PHE A 213 4.14 -1.81 0.19
N ASP A 214 4.73 -2.17 -0.95
CA ASP A 214 5.92 -3.03 -0.99
C ASP A 214 7.22 -2.21 -0.86
N PHE A 215 7.47 -1.75 0.36
CA PHE A 215 8.63 -0.94 0.74
C PHE A 215 9.97 -1.54 0.31
N ALA A 216 10.16 -2.85 0.52
CA ALA A 216 11.38 -3.56 0.13
C ALA A 216 11.53 -3.66 -1.40
N ASP A 217 10.43 -3.86 -2.12
CA ASP A 217 10.46 -3.96 -3.57
C ASP A 217 10.83 -2.60 -4.20
N ILE A 218 10.19 -1.51 -3.78
CA ILE A 218 10.55 -0.15 -4.24
C ILE A 218 12.04 0.15 -3.99
N GLU A 219 12.57 -0.28 -2.84
CA GLU A 219 14.00 -0.11 -2.48
C GLU A 219 14.95 -1.03 -3.26
N SER A 220 14.42 -2.05 -3.93
CA SER A 220 15.20 -3.03 -4.68
C SER A 220 15.49 -2.59 -6.11
N TYR A 221 14.85 -1.56 -6.65
CA TYR A 221 14.96 -1.20 -8.07
C TYR A 221 15.42 0.24 -8.30
N ASP A 222 16.14 0.45 -9.40
CA ASP A 222 16.34 1.79 -9.95
C ASP A 222 15.03 2.36 -10.52
N PRO A 223 14.93 3.68 -10.72
CA PRO A 223 13.69 4.32 -11.20
C PRO A 223 13.13 3.84 -12.55
N ASN A 224 13.89 3.05 -13.32
CA ASN A 224 13.43 2.47 -14.59
C ASN A 224 13.11 0.97 -14.48
N GLY A 225 13.29 0.35 -13.30
CA GLY A 225 13.01 -1.05 -13.04
C GLY A 225 13.95 -2.04 -13.74
N LEU A 226 15.09 -1.61 -14.28
CA LEU A 226 15.96 -2.46 -15.07
C LEU A 226 16.87 -3.35 -14.21
N VAL A 227 17.20 -2.91 -13.00
CA VAL A 227 18.11 -3.65 -12.11
C VAL A 227 17.44 -3.95 -10.78
N ASN A 228 17.36 -5.23 -10.42
CA ASN A 228 17.01 -5.68 -9.07
C ASN A 228 18.27 -5.77 -8.20
N TYR A 229 18.48 -4.75 -7.36
CA TYR A 229 19.60 -4.65 -6.44
C TYR A 229 19.49 -5.56 -5.21
N MET A 230 18.30 -6.04 -4.84
CA MET A 230 18.17 -7.06 -3.77
C MET A 230 18.90 -8.36 -4.16
N ALA A 231 18.87 -8.73 -5.44
CA ALA A 231 19.66 -9.84 -5.96
C ALA A 231 21.19 -9.59 -5.90
N LEU A 232 21.60 -8.34 -5.77
CA LEU A 232 22.99 -7.88 -5.60
C LEU A 232 23.31 -7.54 -4.13
N MET A 233 22.59 -8.16 -3.20
CA MET A 233 22.78 -7.98 -1.76
C MET A 233 22.64 -6.52 -1.30
N ALA A 234 21.76 -5.75 -1.93
CA ALA A 234 21.56 -4.37 -1.50
C ALA A 234 20.99 -4.26 -0.08
N ASN A 235 21.42 -3.24 0.66
CA ASN A 235 20.91 -2.87 1.97
C ASN A 235 20.00 -1.61 1.91
N ASP A 236 19.47 -1.21 3.06
CA ASP A 236 18.59 -0.05 3.23
C ASP A 236 19.28 1.30 2.92
N ASN A 237 20.60 1.37 3.04
CA ASN A 237 21.40 2.51 2.60
C ASN A 237 21.55 2.62 1.07
N ASN A 238 20.98 1.67 0.32
CA ASN A 238 21.12 1.50 -1.13
C ASN A 238 22.52 1.06 -1.58
N ASP A 239 23.37 0.59 -0.66
CA ASP A 239 24.66 0.01 -0.99
C ASP A 239 24.48 -1.43 -1.49
N TYR A 240 25.23 -1.85 -2.51
CA TYR A 240 25.12 -3.18 -3.12
C TYR A 240 26.51 -3.74 -3.49
N ASP A 241 26.58 -5.06 -3.68
CA ASP A 241 27.77 -5.79 -4.13
C ASP A 241 27.80 -5.82 -5.66
N SER A 242 28.65 -5.01 -6.27
CA SER A 242 28.65 -4.84 -7.74
C SER A 242 29.43 -5.88 -8.52
N ASP A 243 30.26 -6.70 -7.86
CA ASP A 243 31.11 -7.71 -8.48
C ASP A 243 30.92 -9.14 -7.91
N GLY A 244 30.08 -9.31 -6.90
CA GLY A 244 29.76 -10.59 -6.26
C GLY A 244 30.83 -11.08 -5.28
N ASN A 245 31.69 -10.20 -4.78
CA ASN A 245 32.79 -10.56 -3.87
C ASN A 245 32.37 -10.65 -2.39
N GLY A 246 31.12 -10.31 -2.07
CA GLY A 246 30.56 -10.28 -0.72
C GLY A 246 30.76 -8.95 0.03
N SER A 247 31.25 -7.90 -0.64
CA SER A 247 31.42 -6.55 -0.09
C SER A 247 30.51 -5.56 -0.81
N LEU A 248 29.80 -4.75 -0.04
CA LEU A 248 29.04 -3.63 -0.59
C LEU A 248 30.01 -2.53 -1.00
N ASP A 249 30.13 -2.27 -2.30
CA ASP A 249 31.16 -1.40 -2.89
C ASP A 249 30.60 -0.28 -3.78
N LYS A 250 29.30 -0.28 -4.04
CA LYS A 250 28.59 0.76 -4.78
C LYS A 250 27.28 1.14 -4.12
N ASN A 251 26.73 2.28 -4.51
CA ASN A 251 25.44 2.77 -4.04
C ASN A 251 24.58 3.16 -5.24
N TRP A 252 23.53 2.39 -5.51
CA TRP A 252 22.77 2.53 -6.75
C TRP A 252 22.02 3.85 -6.83
N ALA A 253 21.49 4.31 -5.70
CA ALA A 253 20.71 5.54 -5.65
C ALA A 253 21.62 6.76 -5.88
N ARG A 254 22.81 6.78 -5.28
CA ARG A 254 23.81 7.84 -5.54
C ARG A 254 24.31 7.82 -6.98
N ASP A 255 24.58 6.65 -7.54
CA ASP A 255 25.02 6.53 -8.93
C ASP A 255 23.94 7.08 -9.89
N TRP A 256 22.67 6.80 -9.61
CA TRP A 256 21.55 7.37 -10.36
C TRP A 256 21.46 8.88 -10.17
N GLN A 257 21.50 9.38 -8.92
CA GLN A 257 21.44 10.81 -8.62
C GLN A 257 22.56 11.59 -9.32
N ASN A 258 23.79 11.08 -9.32
CA ASN A 258 24.94 11.71 -9.95
C ASN A 258 24.88 11.75 -11.48
N SER A 259 24.05 10.89 -12.10
CA SER A 259 23.83 10.86 -13.54
C SER A 259 22.59 11.64 -14.00
N HIS A 260 21.82 12.21 -13.05
CA HIS A 260 20.57 12.92 -13.29
C HIS A 260 20.57 14.31 -12.65
N VAL A 261 19.61 15.15 -13.03
CA VAL A 261 19.57 16.56 -12.61
C VAL A 261 18.64 16.75 -11.41
N GLU A 262 19.19 17.21 -10.28
CA GLU A 262 18.39 17.61 -9.12
C GLU A 262 17.44 18.77 -9.47
N GLY A 263 16.20 18.71 -8.98
CA GLY A 263 15.13 19.65 -9.30
C GLY A 263 14.40 19.36 -10.62
N VAL A 264 14.94 18.44 -11.44
CA VAL A 264 14.31 17.99 -12.69
C VAL A 264 13.90 16.53 -12.58
N ASP A 265 14.83 15.64 -12.26
CA ASP A 265 14.58 14.19 -12.27
C ASP A 265 14.28 13.65 -10.86
N TRP A 266 14.87 14.29 -9.84
CA TRP A 266 14.75 13.97 -8.42
C TRP A 266 14.94 15.22 -7.57
N TYR A 267 14.65 15.15 -6.27
CA TYR A 267 14.86 16.23 -5.30
C TYR A 267 15.55 15.72 -4.04
N ASN A 268 16.33 16.58 -3.38
CA ASN A 268 17.04 16.21 -2.18
C ASN A 268 16.17 16.32 -0.92
N VAL A 269 16.18 15.27 -0.09
CA VAL A 269 15.55 15.20 1.22
C VAL A 269 16.41 14.34 2.14
N GLU A 270 16.30 14.53 3.46
CA GLU A 270 16.93 13.65 4.43
C GLU A 270 16.15 12.32 4.51
N SER A 271 16.70 11.26 3.93
CA SER A 271 16.08 9.94 3.95
C SER A 271 16.73 9.09 5.04
N ALA A 272 15.98 8.74 6.08
CA ALA A 272 16.51 7.96 7.20
C ALA A 272 17.04 6.60 6.72
N HIS A 273 18.29 6.30 7.05
CA HIS A 273 19.02 5.07 6.66
C HIS A 273 19.18 4.85 5.16
N SER A 274 18.85 5.82 4.31
CA SER A 274 18.77 5.62 2.86
C SER A 274 19.21 6.87 2.09
N GLN A 275 19.11 6.84 0.76
CA GLN A 275 19.35 8.02 -0.08
C GLN A 275 18.05 8.76 -0.43
N ALA A 276 18.16 10.05 -0.75
CA ALA A 276 17.00 10.90 -1.09
C ALA A 276 16.15 10.32 -2.22
N LEU A 277 16.79 9.77 -3.26
CA LEU A 277 16.07 9.16 -4.39
C LEU A 277 15.08 8.07 -3.95
N ASN A 278 15.46 7.22 -2.99
CA ASN A 278 14.61 6.15 -2.50
C ASN A 278 13.37 6.68 -1.77
N ALA A 279 13.52 7.75 -0.97
CA ALA A 279 12.38 8.45 -0.37
C ALA A 279 11.47 9.08 -1.43
N ASN A 280 12.04 9.61 -2.52
CA ASN A 280 11.26 10.16 -3.64
C ASN A 280 10.40 9.07 -4.29
N LEU A 281 10.98 7.91 -4.58
CA LEU A 281 10.26 6.76 -5.18
C LEU A 281 9.13 6.28 -4.27
N LYS A 282 9.38 6.16 -2.96
CA LYS A 282 8.37 5.77 -1.98
C LYS A 282 7.25 6.81 -1.87
N ALA A 283 7.56 8.10 -1.97
CA ALA A 283 6.55 9.15 -2.02
C ALA A 283 5.69 9.07 -3.29
N TYR A 284 6.30 8.78 -4.44
CA TYR A 284 5.56 8.60 -5.69
C TYR A 284 4.61 7.41 -5.62
N ALA A 285 5.11 6.27 -5.14
CA ALA A 285 4.33 5.07 -4.91
C ALA A 285 3.19 5.31 -3.91
N ALA A 286 3.43 6.06 -2.83
CA ALA A 286 2.39 6.37 -1.85
C ALA A 286 1.25 7.18 -2.48
N TRP A 287 1.55 8.17 -3.31
CA TRP A 287 0.51 8.93 -4.02
C TRP A 287 -0.26 8.08 -5.04
N ASN A 288 0.40 7.19 -5.77
CA ASN A 288 -0.31 6.23 -6.64
C ASN A 288 -1.22 5.32 -5.79
N MET A 289 -0.76 4.82 -4.63
CA MET A 289 -1.60 4.06 -3.71
C MET A 289 -2.84 4.83 -3.25
N PHE A 290 -2.67 6.10 -2.86
CA PHE A 290 -3.78 6.92 -2.37
C PHE A 290 -4.83 7.16 -3.46
N VAL A 291 -4.41 7.35 -4.71
CA VAL A 291 -5.34 7.46 -5.84
C VAL A 291 -6.10 6.15 -6.05
N GLU A 292 -5.42 5.01 -6.10
CA GLU A 292 -6.07 3.70 -6.29
C GLU A 292 -7.03 3.36 -5.12
N LEU A 293 -6.64 3.70 -3.88
CA LEU A 293 -7.50 3.54 -2.70
C LEU A 293 -8.75 4.43 -2.73
N ALA A 294 -8.62 5.65 -3.24
CA ALA A 294 -9.76 6.57 -3.36
C ALA A 294 -10.77 6.08 -4.40
N ASP A 295 -10.28 5.59 -5.54
CA ASP A 295 -11.10 4.98 -6.59
C ASP A 295 -11.86 3.75 -6.06
N ASP A 296 -11.24 2.93 -5.21
CA ASP A 296 -11.88 1.77 -4.58
C ASP A 296 -12.85 2.18 -3.45
N ASN A 297 -12.48 3.11 -2.57
CA ASN A 297 -13.31 3.56 -1.45
C ASN A 297 -14.51 4.41 -1.90
N GLY A 298 -14.37 5.20 -2.97
CA GLY A 298 -15.48 5.94 -3.59
C GLY A 298 -16.54 5.02 -4.21
N ASN A 299 -16.17 3.79 -4.58
CA ASN A 299 -17.07 2.77 -5.13
C ASN A 299 -17.63 1.79 -4.07
N ASN A 300 -17.07 1.76 -2.86
CA ASN A 300 -17.56 0.96 -1.74
C ASN A 300 -18.54 1.71 -0.81
N ALA A 301 -18.92 2.95 -1.17
CA ALA A 301 -20.06 3.63 -0.54
C ALA A 301 -21.31 2.74 -0.67
N VAL A 302 -21.68 2.13 0.47
CA VAL A 302 -22.68 1.08 0.63
C VAL A 302 -23.95 1.38 -0.19
N PRO A 303 -24.43 0.45 -1.05
CA PRO A 303 -25.79 0.55 -1.54
C PRO A 303 -26.71 0.45 -0.32
N GLU A 304 -27.50 1.50 -0.07
CA GLU A 304 -28.63 1.50 0.87
C GLU A 304 -29.26 0.09 0.93
N PRO A 305 -29.50 -0.47 2.13
CA PRO A 305 -29.94 -1.85 2.28
C PRO A 305 -31.15 -2.07 1.38
N SER A 306 -30.93 -2.81 0.30
CA SER A 306 -31.93 -3.02 -0.72
C SER A 306 -33.12 -3.69 -0.06
N SER A 307 -34.17 -2.91 0.16
CA SER A 307 -35.48 -3.43 0.52
C SER A 307 -35.81 -4.51 -0.51
N LEU A 308 -35.84 -5.75 -0.04
CA LEU A 308 -36.07 -6.95 -0.82
C LEU A 308 -37.48 -6.89 -1.42
N VAL A 309 -37.65 -6.20 -2.55
CA VAL A 309 -38.85 -6.28 -3.36
C VAL A 309 -38.66 -7.41 -4.36
N LEU A 310 -39.19 -8.57 -3.99
CA LEU A 310 -39.26 -9.75 -4.83
C LEU A 310 -40.19 -9.48 -6.03
N LEU A 311 -39.64 -9.03 -7.16
CA LEU A 311 -40.32 -9.09 -8.44
C LEU A 311 -39.40 -9.81 -9.43
N GLY A 312 -39.87 -10.97 -9.88
CA GLY A 312 -39.12 -11.88 -10.73
C GLY A 312 -38.93 -11.37 -12.15
N THR A 313 -38.09 -12.15 -12.86
CA THR A 313 -37.77 -12.14 -14.30
C THR A 313 -36.53 -11.34 -14.72
N GLY A 314 -35.42 -12.09 -14.82
CA GLY A 314 -34.43 -12.10 -15.91
C GLY A 314 -33.80 -10.79 -16.37
N LEU A 315 -32.54 -10.57 -16.02
CA LEU A 315 -31.63 -9.74 -16.81
C LEU A 315 -30.28 -10.44 -16.99
N VAL A 316 -29.85 -10.55 -18.25
CA VAL A 316 -28.53 -10.97 -18.68
C VAL A 316 -27.55 -9.84 -18.35
N GLY A 317 -26.68 -10.04 -17.36
CA GLY A 317 -25.59 -9.12 -17.05
C GLY A 317 -24.34 -9.47 -17.85
N LEU A 318 -23.97 -8.60 -18.78
CA LEU A 318 -22.65 -8.60 -19.43
C LEU A 318 -21.62 -8.19 -18.35
N LEU A 319 -20.95 -9.16 -17.71
CA LEU A 319 -19.87 -8.90 -16.77
C LEU A 319 -18.60 -8.53 -17.56
N GLY A 320 -18.41 -7.24 -17.77
CA GLY A 320 -17.15 -6.68 -18.26
C GLY A 320 -16.07 -6.77 -17.18
N ARG A 321 -15.05 -7.58 -17.43
CA ARG A 321 -13.77 -7.56 -16.69
C ARG A 321 -13.19 -6.14 -16.79
N ARG A 322 -12.94 -5.46 -15.67
CA ARG A 322 -12.14 -4.21 -15.67
C ARG A 322 -10.68 -4.60 -15.86
N LEU A 323 -10.09 -4.17 -16.97
CA LEU A 323 -8.64 -4.19 -17.16
C LEU A 323 -8.07 -3.11 -16.24
N ARG A 324 -7.32 -3.51 -15.20
CA ARG A 324 -6.46 -2.60 -14.43
C ARG A 324 -5.46 -1.95 -15.38
N ARG A 325 -5.11 -0.67 -15.17
CA ARG A 325 -4.09 0.03 -15.97
C ARG A 325 -2.75 -0.67 -15.75
N SER A 326 -2.36 -1.57 -16.66
CA SER A 326 -0.95 -1.85 -16.87
C SER A 326 -0.36 -0.59 -17.49
N ARG A 327 0.26 0.28 -16.69
CA ARG A 327 1.01 1.42 -17.20
C ARG A 327 2.30 0.87 -17.82
N GLU A 328 2.24 0.48 -19.09
CA GLU A 328 3.44 0.13 -19.85
C GLU A 328 4.38 1.35 -19.84
N ILE A 329 5.58 1.17 -19.29
CA ILE A 329 6.67 2.14 -19.38
C ILE A 329 6.96 2.32 -20.87
N LEU A 330 6.53 3.45 -21.45
CA LEU A 330 6.92 3.78 -22.81
C LEU A 330 8.44 4.03 -22.82
N PRO A 331 9.22 3.35 -23.68
CA PRO A 331 10.63 3.64 -23.78
C PRO A 331 10.80 5.08 -24.28
N TYR A 332 11.49 5.90 -23.50
CA TYR A 332 11.98 7.20 -23.96
C TYR A 332 12.93 6.95 -25.14
N ASN A 333 12.63 7.58 -26.28
CA ASN A 333 13.55 7.69 -27.43
C ASN A 333 14.66 8.70 -27.16
#